data_AF-A0A349AMU5-F1
#
_entry.id   AF-A0A349AMU5-F1
#
_cell.length_a   1.000
_cell.length_b   1.000
_cell.length_c   1.000
_cell.angle_alpha   90.00
_cell.angle_beta   90.00
_cell.angle_gamma   90.00
#
_symmetry.space_group_name_H-M   'P 1'
#
loop_
_entity.id
_entity.type
_entity.pdbx_description
1 polymer ?
#
loop_
_entity_poly.entity_id
_entity_poly.type
_entity_poly.pdbx_seq_one_letter_code
_entity_poly.pdbx_strand_id
1 'polypeptide(L)' 'TSTLLISHQQKHELLKEIGEKLSQTTGADFLYADLRKRYSDSRCITKPMDLYRQQYCGCVYSEWERYTDKTIEQSSE' A
#
# COMPACT_ATOMS: atom_id res chain seq x y z
N THR A 1 8.09 -9.39 10.65
CA THR A 1 6.85 -8.80 10.13
C THR A 1 7.08 -8.29 8.73
N SER A 2 6.22 -8.61 7.77
CA SER A 2 6.34 -8.15 6.38
C SER A 2 5.11 -7.36 5.96
N THR A 3 5.30 -6.29 5.19
CA THR A 3 4.22 -5.55 4.53
C THR A 3 4.43 -5.57 3.02
N LEU A 4 3.34 -5.60 2.25
CA LEU A 4 3.40 -5.66 0.80
C LEU A 4 3.26 -4.25 0.20
N LEU A 5 4.28 -3.80 -0.54
CA LEU A 5 4.28 -2.52 -1.26
C LEU A 5 3.81 -2.71 -2.70
N ILE A 6 2.49 -2.80 -2.88
CA ILE A 6 1.85 -3.10 -4.18
C ILE A 6 0.89 -2.00 -4.65
N SER A 7 0.43 -1.11 -3.77
CA SER A 7 -0.58 -0.10 -4.12
C SER A 7 0.06 1.15 -4.72
N HIS A 8 -0.52 1.66 -5.80
CA HIS A 8 -0.13 2.94 -6.40
C HIS A 8 -0.31 4.14 -5.47
N GLN A 9 -1.17 4.03 -4.45
CA GLN A 9 -1.42 5.09 -3.47
C GLN A 9 -0.37 5.12 -2.34
N GLN A 10 0.47 4.09 -2.21
CA GLN A 10 1.55 4.10 -1.23
C GLN A 10 2.62 5.12 -1.66
N LYS A 11 3.15 5.89 -0.71
CA LYS A 11 4.29 6.79 -0.97
C LYS A 11 5.59 5.99 -1.01
N HIS A 12 5.82 5.25 -2.09
CA HIS A 12 6.90 4.27 -2.22
C HIS A 12 8.28 4.82 -1.86
N GLU A 13 8.65 5.99 -2.39
CA GLU A 13 9.98 6.58 -2.11
C GLU A 13 10.15 6.94 -0.63
N LEU A 14 9.11 7.53 -0.01
CA LEU A 14 9.13 7.84 1.42
C LEU A 14 9.22 6.56 2.27
N LEU A 15 8.45 5.52 1.92
CA LEU A 15 8.47 4.24 2.63
C LEU A 15 9.81 3.54 2.48
N LYS A 16 10.43 3.62 1.30
CA LYS A 16 11.76 3.10 1.03
C LYS A 16 12.82 3.82 1.87
N GLU A 17 12.81 5.16 1.86
CA GLU A 17 13.72 5.98 2.65
C GLU A 17 13.61 5.68 4.15
N ILE A 18 12.38 5.63 4.68
CA ILE A 18 12.15 5.30 6.11
C ILE A 18 12.63 3.88 6.42
N GLY A 19 12.32 2.92 5.56
CA GLY A 19 12.73 1.52 5.73
C GLY A 19 14.24 1.35 5.76
N GLU A 20 14.96 1.98 4.83
CA GLU A 20 16.43 1.97 4.76
C GLU A 20 17.07 2.66 5.98
N LYS A 21 16.48 3.74 6.50
CA LYS A 21 16.95 4.37 7.74
C LYS A 21 16.74 3.47 8.96
N LEU A 22 15.58 2.81 9.04
CA LEU A 22 15.27 1.91 10.15
C LEU A 22 16.12 0.64 10.12
N SER A 23 16.47 0.13 8.95
CA SER A 23 17.32 -1.06 8.87
C SER A 23 18.71 -0.81 9.47
N GLN A 24 19.24 0.41 9.31
CA GLN A 24 20.52 0.81 9.90
C GLN A 24 20.50 0.86 11.43
N THR A 25 19.38 1.28 12.03
CA THR A 25 19.28 1.46 13.49
C THR A 25 18.81 0.21 14.22
N THR A 26 18.02 -0.63 13.55
CA THR A 26 17.41 -1.83 14.17
C THR A 26 18.19 -3.11 13.89
N GLY A 27 19.06 -3.11 12.87
CA GLY A 27 19.75 -4.31 12.38
C GLY A 27 18.85 -5.28 11.62
N ALA A 28 17.59 -4.91 11.36
CA ALA A 28 16.67 -5.69 10.54
C ALA A 28 16.64 -5.17 9.10
N ASP A 29 17.02 -6.00 8.13
CA ASP A 29 17.07 -5.59 6.73
C ASP A 29 15.68 -5.18 6.19
N PHE A 30 15.66 -4.07 5.47
CA PHE A 30 14.48 -3.61 4.73
C PHE A 30 14.60 -3.97 3.26
N LEU A 31 13.83 -4.98 2.83
CA LEU A 31 13.82 -5.45 1.44
C LEU A 31 12.72 -4.74 0.64
N TYR A 32 13.11 -3.73 -0.13
CA TYR A 32 12.20 -3.02 -1.02
C TYR A 32 11.99 -3.77 -2.35
N ALA A 33 10.73 -3.93 -2.76
CA ALA A 33 10.36 -4.38 -4.10
C ALA A 33 9.20 -3.53 -4.63
N ASP A 34 9.33 -3.01 -5.84
CA ASP A 34 8.24 -2.31 -6.52
C ASP A 34 7.30 -3.30 -7.19
N LEU A 35 6.18 -3.60 -6.52
CA LEU A 35 5.18 -4.53 -7.01
C LEU A 35 3.98 -3.84 -7.66
N ARG A 36 4.01 -2.51 -7.88
CA ARG A 36 2.87 -1.78 -8.46
C ARG A 36 2.43 -2.35 -9.81
N LYS A 37 3.38 -2.83 -10.62
CA LYS A 37 3.12 -3.52 -11.89
C LYS A 37 2.25 -4.78 -11.76
N ARG A 38 2.26 -5.42 -10.58
CA ARG A 38 1.48 -6.62 -10.26
C ARG A 38 0.11 -6.32 -9.64
N TYR A 39 -0.22 -5.05 -9.41
CA TYR A 39 -1.48 -4.67 -8.77
C TYR A 39 -2.72 -5.12 -9.57
N SER A 40 -2.69 -4.94 -10.90
CA SER A 40 -3.81 -5.37 -11.76
C SER A 40 -3.91 -6.90 -11.82
N ASP A 41 -2.77 -7.57 -12.04
CA ASP A 41 -2.67 -9.02 -12.11
C ASP A 41 -3.20 -9.68 -10.83
N SER A 42 -2.77 -9.19 -9.66
CA SER A 42 -3.18 -9.73 -8.37
C SER A 42 -4.69 -9.62 -8.17
N ARG A 43 -5.30 -8.51 -8.59
CA ARG A 43 -6.76 -8.34 -8.57
C ARG A 43 -7.49 -9.29 -9.52
N CYS A 44 -6.96 -9.52 -10.70
CA CYS A 44 -7.53 -10.45 -11.67
C CYS A 44 -7.49 -11.89 -11.14
N ILE A 45 -6.33 -12.31 -10.65
CA ILE A 45 -6.07 -13.66 -10.13
C ILE A 45 -6.95 -13.96 -8.91
N THR A 46 -7.10 -13.00 -8.00
CA THR A 46 -7.84 -13.21 -6.74
C THR A 46 -9.36 -13.09 -6.87
N LYS A 47 -9.86 -12.42 -7.92
CA LYS A 47 -11.31 -12.23 -8.14
C LYS A 47 -12.12 -13.54 -8.14
N PRO A 48 -11.70 -14.64 -8.80
CA PRO A 48 -12.42 -15.91 -8.77
C PRO A 48 -12.18 -16.76 -7.51
N MET A 49 -11.24 -16.38 -6.63
CA MET A 49 -10.80 -17.21 -5.50
C MET A 49 -11.62 -17.05 -4.22
N ASP A 50 -12.64 -16.19 -4.23
CA ASP A 50 -13.46 -15.82 -3.06
C ASP A 50 -12.63 -15.40 -1.81
N LEU A 51 -11.48 -14.77 -2.06
CA LEU A 51 -10.63 -14.25 -0.99
C LEU A 51 -11.18 -12.93 -0.45
N TYR A 52 -11.03 -12.72 0.86
CA TYR A 52 -11.26 -11.40 1.45
C TYR A 52 -10.36 -10.36 0.78
N ARG A 53 -10.98 -9.30 0.27
CA ARG A 53 -10.28 -8.17 -0.38
C ARG A 53 -10.56 -6.92 0.42
N GLN A 54 -9.53 -6.46 1.14
CA GLN A 54 -9.58 -5.21 1.88
C GLN A 54 -9.87 -4.07 0.89
N GLN A 55 -10.88 -3.25 1.20
CA GLN A 55 -11.35 -2.19 0.30
C GLN A 55 -10.73 -0.82 0.59
N TYR A 56 -9.87 -0.74 1.61
CA TYR A 56 -9.15 0.44 2.06
C TYR A 56 -7.79 -0.01 2.62
N CYS A 57 -6.82 0.88 2.84
CA CYS A 57 -5.46 0.47 3.24
C CYS A 57 -5.28 0.30 4.76
N GLY A 58 -6.34 0.55 5.54
CA GLY A 58 -6.32 0.49 7.00
C GLY A 58 -5.93 1.81 7.67
N CYS A 59 -5.67 2.88 6.91
CA CYS A 59 -5.54 4.22 7.48
C CYS A 59 -6.92 4.89 7.61
N VAL A 60 -7.06 5.77 8.61
CA VAL A 60 -8.31 6.49 8.91
C VAL A 60 -8.86 7.26 7.71
N TYR A 61 -7.99 7.77 6.83
CA TYR A 61 -8.40 8.47 5.61
C TYR A 61 -9.06 7.52 4.61
N SER A 62 -8.41 6.40 4.29
CA SER A 62 -8.94 5.40 3.35
C SER A 62 -10.22 4.73 3.87
N GLU A 63 -10.32 4.57 5.19
CA GLU A 63 -11.52 4.07 5.85
C GLU A 63 -12.66 5.08 5.71
N TRP A 64 -12.40 6.36 6.01
CA TRP A 64 -13.36 7.44 5.83
C TRP A 64 -13.84 7.53 4.37
N GLU A 65 -12.94 7.53 3.39
CA GLU A 65 -13.28 7.54 1.95
C GLU A 65 -14.18 6.36 1.60
N ARG A 66 -13.88 5.17 2.12
CA ARG A 66 -14.64 3.95 1.86
C ARG A 66 -16.07 4.01 2.39
N TYR A 67 -16.28 4.62 3.56
CA TYR A 67 -17.58 4.65 4.22
C TYR A 67 -18.41 5.91 3.92
N THR A 68 -17.81 6.96 3.36
CA THR A 68 -18.49 8.23 3.09
C THR A 68 -18.81 8.52 1.62
N ASP A 69 -18.44 7.61 0.70
CA ASP A 69 -18.73 7.68 -0.74
C ASP A 69 -18.28 9.01 -1.41
N LYS A 70 -17.30 9.69 -0.80
CA LYS A 70 -16.70 10.94 -1.29
C LYS A 70 -15.22 10.73 -1.59
N THR A 71 -14.85 10.87 -2.85
CA THR A 71 -13.44 10.93 -3.25
C THR A 71 -12.88 12.30 -2.84
N ILE A 72 -11.84 12.33 -2.00
CA ILE A 72 -11.09 13.56 -1.75
C ILE A 72 -10.33 13.87 -3.04
N GLU A 73 -10.67 14.96 -3.73
CA GLU A 73 -9.80 15.52 -4.76
C GLU A 73 -8.50 15.92 -4.08
N GLN A 74 -7.41 15.18 -4.34
CA GLN A 74 -6.09 15.55 -3.86
C GLN A 74 -5.70 16.86 -4.55
N SER A 75 -5.76 17.96 -3.82
CA SER A 75 -5.21 19.25 -4.25
C SER A 75 -3.71 19.08 -4.47
N SER A 76 -3.30 19.19 -5.73
CA SER A 76 -1.90 19.31 -6.14
C SER A 76 -1.34 20.62 -5.58
N GLU A 77 -0.53 20.53 -4.53
CA GLU A 77 0.48 21.53 -4.19
C GLU A 77 1.82 21.13 -4.82
#